data_AF-A0A356NYU6-F1
#
_entry.id   AF-A0A356NYU6-F1
#
_cell.length_a   1.000
_cell.length_b   1.000
_cell.length_c   1.000
_cell.angle_alpha   90.00
_cell.angle_beta   90.00
_cell.angle_gamma   90.00
#
_symmetry.space_group_name_H-M   'P 1'
#
loop_
_entity.id
_entity.type
_entity.pdbx_description
1 polymer ?
#
loop_
_entity_poly.entity_id
_entity_poly.type
_entity_poly.pdbx_seq_one_letter_code
_entity_poly.pdbx_strand_id
1 'polypeptide(L)'
;LAIRIAGALYLLWIAAGLWRDKGLPDTEPSGDRVFSGGLQHLFMRGFIINLMNPKSVVFAASVIVMIFPPDISLAAMMVVPVNHLLIEYIVYFAFAFVFSRAAVRRGYLRRRVIFNRAAAIIMAGLALRMAVGG
;
A
#
# COMPACT_ATOMS: atom_id res chain seq x y z
N LEU A 1 22.20 9.23 -5.83
CA LEU A 1 21.48 10.15 -6.75
C LEU A 1 20.48 9.42 -7.66
N ALA A 2 20.90 8.42 -8.44
CA ALA A 2 20.02 7.69 -9.38
C ALA A 2 18.76 7.07 -8.73
N ILE A 3 18.91 6.38 -7.59
CA ILE A 3 17.79 5.80 -6.83
C ILE A 3 16.81 6.88 -6.35
N ARG A 4 17.32 8.06 -5.96
CA ARG A 4 16.52 9.20 -5.49
C ARG A 4 15.64 9.75 -6.62
N ILE A 5 16.23 9.96 -7.79
CA ILE A 5 15.51 10.44 -8.98
C ILE A 5 14.50 9.41 -9.45
N ALA A 6 14.87 8.12 -9.49
CA ALA A 6 13.96 7.03 -9.86
C ALA A 6 12.76 6.95 -8.90
N GLY A 7 12.99 7.09 -7.59
CA GLY A 7 11.94 7.15 -6.58
C GLY A 7 10.99 8.35 -6.78
N ALA A 8 11.54 9.53 -7.02
CA ALA A 8 10.74 10.73 -7.29
C ALA A 8 9.90 10.59 -8.57
N LEU A 9 10.47 10.08 -9.67
CA LEU A 9 9.74 9.83 -10.92
C LEU A 9 8.61 8.81 -10.73
N TYR A 10 8.86 7.75 -9.96
CA TYR A 10 7.85 6.75 -9.64
C TYR A 10 6.67 7.36 -8.85
N LEU A 11 6.96 8.22 -7.86
CA LEU A 11 5.93 8.91 -7.09
C LEU A 11 5.11 9.88 -7.96
N LEU A 12 5.77 10.62 -8.87
CA LEU A 12 5.07 11.48 -9.84
C LEU A 12 4.19 10.67 -10.80
N TRP A 13 4.65 9.50 -11.24
CA TRP A 13 3.85 8.60 -12.07
C TRP A 13 2.58 8.13 -11.35
N ILE A 14 2.70 7.72 -10.07
CA ILE A 14 1.52 7.39 -9.24
C ILE A 14 0.60 8.59 -9.08
N ALA A 15 1.14 9.75 -8.72
CA ALA A 15 0.36 10.98 -8.53
C ALA A 15 -0.43 11.34 -9.79
N ALA A 16 0.18 11.21 -10.97
CA ALA A 16 -0.46 11.47 -12.24
C ALA A 16 -1.55 10.43 -12.56
N GLY A 17 -1.36 9.17 -12.18
CA GLY A 17 -2.40 8.13 -12.27
C GLY A 17 -3.62 8.45 -11.40
N LEU A 18 -3.38 8.81 -10.14
CA LEU A 18 -4.43 9.21 -9.20
C LEU A 18 -5.17 10.47 -9.65
N TRP A 19 -4.45 11.45 -10.21
CA TRP A 19 -5.03 12.68 -10.72
C TRP A 19 -5.91 12.47 -11.97
N ARG A 20 -5.54 11.51 -12.81
CA ARG A 20 -6.28 11.14 -14.03
C ARG A 20 -7.45 10.20 -13.77
N ASP A 21 -7.60 9.67 -12.56
CA ASP A 21 -8.72 8.82 -12.18
C ASP A 21 -10.02 9.64 -12.24
N LYS A 22 -10.84 9.36 -13.27
CA LYS A 22 -12.11 10.05 -13.52
C LYS A 22 -13.26 9.53 -12.65
N GLY A 23 -12.99 8.60 -11.73
CA GLY A 23 -14.03 7.85 -11.02
C GLY A 23 -14.51 6.67 -11.85
N LEU A 24 -15.00 5.62 -11.17
CA LEU A 24 -15.77 4.57 -11.84
C LEU A 24 -17.10 5.19 -12.31
N PRO A 25 -17.66 4.76 -13.45
CA PRO A 25 -19.08 4.98 -13.72
C PRO A 25 -19.89 4.50 -12.51
N ASP A 26 -21.05 5.11 -12.24
CA ASP A 26 -21.99 4.73 -11.17
C ASP A 26 -22.59 3.31 -11.33
N THR A 27 -21.90 2.40 -12.03
CA THR A 27 -22.07 0.98 -11.79
C THR A 27 -21.68 0.75 -10.33
N GLU A 28 -22.68 0.54 -9.48
CA GLU A 28 -22.46 -0.15 -8.23
C GLU A 28 -21.47 -1.29 -8.51
N PRO A 29 -20.39 -1.46 -7.73
CA PRO A 29 -19.62 -2.67 -7.81
C PRO A 29 -20.62 -3.77 -7.52
N SER A 30 -21.03 -4.50 -8.55
CA SER A 30 -21.89 -5.67 -8.46
C SER A 30 -21.34 -6.45 -7.27
N GLY A 31 -22.16 -6.67 -6.25
CA GLY A 31 -21.77 -7.37 -5.03
C GLY A 31 -21.25 -8.79 -5.25
N ASP A 32 -21.13 -9.24 -6.50
CA ASP A 32 -20.94 -10.63 -6.91
C ASP A 32 -19.59 -10.87 -7.59
N ARG A 33 -18.53 -10.33 -7.01
CA ARG A 33 -17.30 -11.14 -6.94
C ARG A 33 -17.06 -11.51 -5.49
N VAL A 34 -18.02 -12.24 -4.91
CA VAL A 34 -17.67 -13.17 -3.84
C VAL A 34 -16.68 -14.13 -4.49
N PHE A 35 -15.40 -13.88 -4.24
CA PHE A 35 -14.35 -14.77 -4.70
C PHE A 35 -14.67 -16.16 -4.18
N SER A 36 -14.88 -17.11 -5.08
CA SER A 36 -15.40 -18.46 -4.81
C SER A 36 -14.43 -19.37 -4.06
N GLY A 37 -13.40 -18.82 -3.42
CA GLY A 37 -12.37 -19.57 -2.70
C GLY A 37 -12.49 -19.36 -1.20
N GLY A 38 -12.36 -20.43 -0.43
CA GLY A 38 -12.23 -20.35 1.03
C GLY A 38 -11.06 -19.45 1.47
N LEU A 39 -11.01 -19.11 2.76
CA LEU A 39 -10.04 -18.18 3.34
C LEU A 39 -8.58 -18.49 2.94
N GLN A 40 -8.25 -19.78 2.82
CA GLN A 40 -6.95 -20.26 2.36
C GLN A 40 -6.59 -19.87 0.92
N HIS A 41 -7.56 -19.89 0.00
CA HIS A 41 -7.34 -19.49 -1.40
C HIS A 41 -7.11 -17.98 -1.52
N LEU A 42 -7.84 -17.19 -0.73
CA LEU A 42 -7.64 -15.74 -0.64
C LEU A 42 -6.28 -15.39 -0.05
N PHE A 43 -5.88 -16.07 1.03
CA PHE A 43 -4.56 -15.89 1.64
C PHE A 43 -3.44 -16.24 0.68
N MET A 44 -3.49 -17.42 0.05
CA MET A 44 -2.43 -17.88 -0.86
C MET A 44 -2.29 -16.97 -2.08
N ARG A 45 -3.41 -16.48 -2.61
CA ARG A 45 -3.39 -15.53 -3.72
C ARG A 45 -2.76 -14.19 -3.33
N GLY A 46 -3.11 -13.65 -2.15
CA GLY A 46 -2.48 -12.44 -1.62
C GLY A 46 -0.98 -12.62 -1.40
N PHE A 47 -0.58 -13.77 -0.84
CA PHE A 47 0.81 -14.15 -0.63
C PHE A 47 1.61 -14.21 -1.93
N ILE A 48 1.09 -14.92 -2.95
CA ILE A 48 1.74 -15.04 -4.27
C ILE A 48 1.85 -13.67 -4.96
N ILE A 49 0.81 -12.83 -4.91
CA ILE A 49 0.86 -11.48 -5.51
C ILE A 49 1.93 -10.62 -4.85
N ASN A 50 2.06 -10.70 -3.52
CA ASN A 50 3.09 -9.95 -2.79
C ASN A 50 4.50 -10.46 -3.12
N LEU A 51 4.68 -11.78 -3.17
CA LEU A 51 5.95 -12.42 -3.51
C LEU A 51 6.37 -12.16 -4.97
N MET A 52 5.42 -12.11 -5.88
CA MET A 52 5.65 -11.80 -7.30
C MET A 52 5.85 -10.31 -7.57
N ASN A 53 5.77 -9.45 -6.54
CA ASN A 53 6.11 -8.04 -6.67
C ASN A 53 7.63 -7.87 -6.43
N PRO A 54 8.44 -7.72 -7.49
CA PRO A 54 9.89 -7.63 -7.34
C PRO A 54 10.32 -6.43 -6.48
N LYS A 55 9.49 -5.40 -6.38
CA LYS A 55 9.73 -4.24 -5.50
C LYS A 55 9.64 -4.63 -4.02
N SER A 56 8.65 -5.43 -3.64
CA SER A 56 8.44 -5.86 -2.25
C SER A 56 9.55 -6.78 -1.77
N VAL A 57 9.95 -7.76 -2.60
CA VAL A 57 11.02 -8.71 -2.28
C VAL A 57 12.36 -8.01 -2.11
N VAL A 58 12.72 -7.12 -3.04
CA VAL A 58 13.98 -6.36 -2.96
C VAL A 58 13.98 -5.45 -1.73
N PHE A 59 12.86 -4.80 -1.40
CA PHE A 59 12.74 -3.99 -0.20
C PHE A 59 12.91 -4.83 1.08
N ALA A 60 12.18 -5.93 1.22
CA ALA A 60 12.27 -6.81 2.37
C ALA A 60 13.71 -7.36 2.55
N ALA A 61 14.34 -7.82 1.47
CA ALA A 61 15.73 -8.28 1.49
C ALA A 61 16.71 -7.16 1.89
N SER A 62 16.55 -5.95 1.35
CA SER A 62 17.40 -4.80 1.68
C SER A 62 17.27 -4.37 3.14
N VAL A 63 16.05 -4.38 3.67
CA VAL A 63 15.77 -4.02 5.07
C VAL A 63 16.42 -5.03 6.02
N ILE A 64 16.30 -6.33 5.73
CA ILE A 64 16.98 -7.38 6.51
C ILE A 64 18.49 -7.14 6.51
N VAL A 65 19.10 -6.92 5.34
CA VAL A 65 20.56 -6.70 5.24
C VAL A 65 21.00 -5.39 5.92
N MET A 66 20.18 -4.34 5.89
CA MET A 66 20.53 -3.01 6.41
C MET A 66 20.34 -2.87 7.93
N ILE A 67 19.36 -3.57 8.51
CA ILE A 67 19.01 -3.43 9.94
C ILE A 67 19.84 -4.36 10.83
N PHE A 68 20.41 -5.43 10.31
CA PHE A 68 21.04 -6.48 11.12
C PHE A 68 22.58 -6.46 11.02
N PRO A 69 23.30 -5.83 11.98
CA PRO A 69 24.68 -6.20 12.28
C PRO A 69 24.73 -7.68 12.68
N PRO A 70 25.85 -8.39 12.43
CA PRO A 70 25.97 -9.82 12.72
C PRO A 70 25.77 -10.20 14.19
N ASP A 71 25.82 -9.23 15.12
CA ASP A 71 25.91 -9.47 16.57
C ASP A 71 24.62 -9.16 17.37
N ILE A 72 23.47 -8.98 16.72
CA ILE A 72 22.18 -8.73 17.41
C ILE A 72 21.47 -10.04 17.81
N SER A 73 20.82 -10.06 18.99
CA SER A 73 20.01 -11.20 19.41
C SER A 73 18.74 -11.35 18.56
N LEU A 74 18.35 -12.59 18.25
CA LEU A 74 17.13 -12.88 17.45
C LEU A 74 15.88 -12.20 18.01
N ALA A 75 15.77 -12.09 19.34
CA ALA A 75 14.65 -11.40 19.99
C ALA A 75 14.59 -9.90 19.62
N ALA A 76 15.73 -9.20 19.61
CA ALA A 76 15.80 -7.81 19.20
C ALA A 76 15.55 -7.63 17.70
N MET A 77 15.97 -8.61 16.87
CA MET A 77 15.69 -8.60 15.43
C MET A 77 14.19 -8.68 15.12
N MET A 78 13.45 -9.47 15.90
CA MET A 78 12.02 -9.72 15.67
C MET A 78 11.12 -8.55 16.10
N VAL A 79 11.59 -7.61 16.93
CA VAL A 79 10.78 -6.47 17.40
C VAL A 79 10.31 -5.61 16.22
N VAL A 80 11.19 -5.28 15.28
CA VAL A 80 10.88 -4.42 14.14
C VAL A 80 9.80 -5.04 13.22
N PRO A 81 9.97 -6.27 12.68
CA PRO A 81 8.96 -6.88 11.82
C PRO A 81 7.65 -7.18 12.57
N VAL A 82 7.70 -7.60 13.84
CA VAL A 82 6.47 -7.87 14.62
C VAL A 82 5.69 -6.59 14.87
N ASN A 83 6.36 -5.50 15.26
CA ASN A 83 5.70 -4.22 15.47
C ASN A 83 5.10 -3.68 14.16
N HIS A 84 5.84 -3.77 13.06
CA HIS A 84 5.33 -3.40 11.74
C HIS A 84 4.09 -4.20 11.36
N LEU A 85 4.15 -5.52 11.53
CA LEU A 85 3.05 -6.44 11.24
C LEU A 85 1.82 -6.15 12.11
N LEU A 86 2.01 -5.84 13.40
CA LEU A 86 0.91 -5.51 14.30
C LEU A 86 0.20 -4.22 13.89
N ILE A 87 0.96 -3.18 13.55
CA ILE A 87 0.41 -1.92 13.04
C ILE A 87 -0.37 -2.17 11.76
N GLU A 88 0.18 -2.97 10.84
CA GLU A 88 -0.45 -3.30 9.58
C GLU A 88 -1.77 -4.06 9.78
N TYR A 89 -1.79 -5.06 10.69
CA TYR A 89 -3.01 -5.76 11.07
C TYR A 89 -4.07 -4.83 11.65
N ILE A 90 -3.71 -3.97 12.61
CA ILE A 90 -4.66 -3.07 13.27
C ILE A 90 -5.27 -2.11 12.24
N VAL A 91 -4.44 -1.48 11.42
CA VAL A 91 -4.89 -0.49 10.42
C VAL A 91 -5.79 -1.15 9.37
N TYR A 92 -5.38 -2.30 8.81
CA TYR A 92 -6.20 -2.97 7.81
C TYR A 92 -7.48 -3.56 8.40
N PHE A 93 -7.44 -4.10 9.62
CA PHE A 93 -8.64 -4.57 10.29
C PHE A 93 -9.62 -3.43 10.55
N ALA A 94 -9.12 -2.28 11.02
CA ALA A 94 -9.94 -1.07 11.20
C ALA A 94 -10.56 -0.62 9.87
N PHE A 95 -9.79 -0.59 8.78
CA PHE A 95 -10.34 -0.29 7.45
C PHE A 95 -11.39 -1.32 7.00
N ALA A 96 -11.11 -2.61 7.12
CA ALA A 96 -12.05 -3.66 6.77
C ALA A 96 -13.35 -3.53 7.56
N PHE A 97 -13.26 -3.25 8.87
CA PHE A 97 -14.41 -3.03 9.73
C PHE A 97 -15.21 -1.80 9.32
N VAL A 98 -14.56 -0.65 9.09
CA VAL A 98 -15.22 0.60 8.67
C VAL A 98 -15.88 0.47 7.29
N PHE A 99 -15.18 -0.14 6.33
CA PHE A 99 -15.65 -0.30 4.95
C PHE A 99 -16.57 -1.51 4.74
N SER A 100 -16.71 -2.41 5.73
CA SER A 100 -17.73 -3.48 5.72
C SER A 100 -19.15 -2.93 5.62
N ARG A 101 -19.37 -1.70 6.11
CA ARG A 101 -20.65 -1.00 6.03
C ARG A 101 -20.87 -0.42 4.64
N ALA A 102 -21.86 -0.94 3.92
CA ALA A 102 -22.18 -0.51 2.56
C ALA A 102 -22.41 1.01 2.42
N ALA A 103 -22.99 1.66 3.45
CA ALA A 103 -23.19 3.10 3.47
C ALA A 103 -21.86 3.89 3.48
N VAL A 104 -20.87 3.44 4.25
CA VAL A 104 -19.55 4.06 4.33
C VAL A 104 -18.79 3.85 3.01
N ARG A 105 -18.82 2.62 2.47
CA ARG A 105 -18.24 2.31 1.17
C ARG A 105 -18.81 3.19 0.05
N ARG A 106 -20.14 3.32 -0.03
CA ARG A 106 -20.80 4.20 -1.01
C ARG A 106 -20.42 5.67 -0.82
N GLY A 107 -20.37 6.15 0.42
CA GLY A 107 -19.94 7.52 0.73
C GLY A 107 -18.50 7.80 0.28
N TYR A 108 -17.58 6.88 0.52
CA TYR A 108 -16.21 6.96 0.05
C TYR A 108 -16.11 6.94 -1.47
N LEU A 109 -16.80 6.01 -2.14
CA LEU A 109 -16.80 5.90 -3.60
C LEU A 109 -17.32 7.18 -4.28
N ARG A 110 -18.38 7.80 -3.75
CA ARG A 110 -18.88 9.10 -4.24
C ARG A 110 -17.85 10.22 -4.14
N ARG A 111 -16.95 10.16 -3.15
CA ARG A 111 -15.89 11.16 -2.93
C ARG A 111 -14.51 10.66 -3.40
N ARG A 112 -14.44 9.54 -4.11
CA ARG A 112 -13.19 8.90 -4.52
C ARG A 112 -12.28 9.85 -5.30
N VAL A 113 -12.83 10.67 -6.18
CA VAL A 113 -12.05 11.66 -6.94
C VAL A 113 -11.37 12.68 -6.01
N ILE A 114 -12.04 13.11 -4.93
CA ILE A 114 -11.45 14.03 -3.94
C ILE A 114 -10.31 13.32 -3.19
N PHE A 115 -10.54 12.09 -2.72
CA PHE A 115 -9.50 11.31 -2.03
C PHE A 115 -8.29 11.04 -2.93
N ASN A 116 -8.53 10.68 -4.19
CA ASN A 116 -7.47 10.47 -5.18
C ASN A 116 -6.70 11.76 -5.48
N ARG A 117 -7.37 12.91 -5.60
CA ARG A 117 -6.70 14.20 -5.78
C ARG A 117 -5.86 14.58 -4.57
N ALA A 118 -6.37 14.38 -3.35
CA ALA A 118 -5.61 14.61 -2.13
C ALA A 118 -4.37 13.70 -2.08
N ALA A 119 -4.54 12.40 -2.35
CA ALA A 119 -3.44 11.45 -2.43
C ALA A 119 -2.43 11.81 -3.52
N ALA A 120 -2.89 12.25 -4.69
CA ALA A 120 -2.02 12.71 -5.78
C ALA A 120 -1.17 13.91 -5.35
N ILE A 121 -1.77 14.90 -4.67
CA ILE A 121 -1.05 16.08 -4.16
C ILE A 121 0.01 15.66 -3.14
N ILE A 122 -0.34 14.77 -2.20
CA ILE A 122 0.60 14.26 -1.20
C ILE A 122 1.77 13.54 -1.88
N MET A 123 1.49 12.65 -2.84
CA MET A 123 2.51 11.89 -3.57
C MET A 123 3.41 12.80 -4.40
N ALA A 124 2.84 13.81 -5.07
CA ALA A 124 3.62 14.82 -5.81
C ALA A 124 4.49 15.67 -4.87
N GLY A 125 3.96 16.10 -3.72
CA GLY A 125 4.71 16.83 -2.70
C GLY A 125 5.87 16.01 -2.14
N LEU A 126 5.65 14.72 -1.88
CA LEU A 126 6.71 13.81 -1.43
C LEU A 126 7.78 13.62 -2.53
N ALA A 127 7.38 13.49 -3.79
CA ALA A 127 8.30 13.38 -4.92
C ALA A 127 9.20 14.62 -5.03
N LEU A 128 8.62 15.81 -4.91
CA LEU A 128 9.36 17.08 -4.92
C LEU A 128 10.33 17.16 -3.74
N ARG A 129 9.87 16.84 -2.51
CA ARG A 129 10.74 16.79 -1.33
C ARG A 129 11.89 15.81 -1.53
N MET A 130 11.64 14.64 -2.12
CA MET A 130 12.67 13.64 -2.38
C MET A 130 13.67 14.09 -3.46
N ALA A 131 13.22 14.85 -4.46
CA ALA A 131 14.08 15.38 -5.51
C ALA A 131 15.01 16.50 -4.99
N VAL A 132 14.49 17.39 -4.15
CA VAL A 132 15.16 18.61 -3.66
C VAL A 132 15.89 18.41 -2.32
N GLY A 133 15.33 17.61 -1.41
CA GLY A 133 15.73 17.54 0.00
C GLY A 133 16.73 16.43 0.33
N GLY A 134 17.73 16.19 -0.53
CA GLY A 134 18.84 15.30 -0.18
C GLY A 134 20.17 15.81 -0.66
#